data_AF-A0A259U218-F1
#
_entry.id   AF-A0A259U218-F1
#
_cell.length_a   1.000
_cell.length_b   1.000
_cell.length_c   1.000
_cell.angle_alpha   90.00
_cell.angle_beta   90.00
_cell.angle_gamma   90.00
#
_symmetry.space_group_name_H-M   'P 1'
#
loop_
_entity.id
_entity.type
_entity.pdbx_description
1 polymer ?
#
loop_
_entity_poly.entity_id
_entity_poly.type
_entity_poly.pdbx_seq_one_letter_code
_entity_poly.pdbx_strand_id
1 'polypeptide(L)'
;MAKRSSKKRATKTAPAARRGPRSARMPFERRNYVLLLGAIALIVVGYVLMLVDNAVSDNPVDSALSLTVAPLLLLGGYLGVIWAVLSGVQTPEASGADASDATPAEA
;
A
#
# COMPACT_ATOMS: atom_id res chain seq x y z
N MET A 1 29.08 3.65 -69.40
CA MET A 1 29.63 2.86 -68.28
C MET A 1 28.64 2.91 -67.12
N ALA A 2 27.94 1.80 -66.82
CA ALA A 2 26.94 1.74 -65.76
C ALA A 2 27.57 1.20 -64.47
N LYS A 3 27.59 2.01 -63.39
CA LYS A 3 27.93 1.53 -62.05
C LYS A 3 26.66 1.37 -61.23
N ARG A 4 26.13 0.14 -61.19
CA ARG A 4 25.20 -0.31 -60.15
C ARG A 4 26.04 -0.59 -58.91
N SER A 5 25.90 0.24 -57.86
CA SER A 5 26.47 -0.06 -56.55
C SER A 5 25.38 -0.59 -55.63
N SER A 6 25.63 -1.79 -55.13
CA SER A 6 24.71 -2.65 -54.41
C SER A 6 24.34 -2.11 -53.03
N LYS A 7 23.06 -2.31 -52.72
CA LYS A 7 22.37 -2.14 -51.45
C LYS A 7 23.16 -2.80 -50.30
N LYS A 8 23.58 -2.02 -49.30
CA LYS A 8 23.83 -2.55 -47.95
C LYS A 8 22.80 -1.93 -47.00
N ARG A 9 21.68 -2.65 -46.82
CA ARG A 9 20.81 -2.49 -45.66
C ARG A 9 21.66 -2.84 -44.43
N ALA A 10 22.22 -1.82 -43.78
CA ALA A 10 22.71 -1.98 -42.42
C ALA A 10 21.48 -2.25 -41.55
N THR A 11 21.41 -3.48 -41.05
CA THR A 11 20.46 -3.92 -40.02
C THR A 11 20.50 -2.92 -38.89
N LYS A 12 19.38 -2.23 -38.69
CA LYS A 12 19.13 -1.35 -37.55
C LYS A 12 19.14 -2.26 -36.31
N THR A 13 20.31 -2.43 -35.69
CA THR A 13 20.42 -3.03 -34.36
C THR A 13 19.60 -2.16 -33.45
N ALA A 14 18.40 -2.64 -33.11
CA ALA A 14 17.52 -1.99 -32.17
C ALA A 14 18.33 -1.76 -30.88
N PRO A 15 18.33 -0.56 -30.29
CA PRO A 15 18.93 -0.39 -28.98
C PRO A 15 18.16 -1.32 -28.06
N ALA A 16 18.86 -2.25 -27.40
CA ALA A 16 18.32 -3.02 -26.31
C ALA A 16 17.78 -1.99 -25.32
N ALA A 17 16.45 -1.83 -25.32
CA ALA A 17 15.77 -0.93 -24.42
C ALA A 17 16.22 -1.33 -23.03
N ARG A 18 17.04 -0.48 -22.42
CA ARG A 18 17.37 -0.59 -21.00
C ARG A 18 16.02 -0.61 -20.33
N ARG A 19 15.58 -1.77 -19.86
CA ARG A 19 14.44 -1.89 -18.97
C ARG A 19 14.84 -1.05 -17.78
N GLY A 20 14.38 0.21 -17.75
CA GLY A 20 14.54 1.08 -16.61
C GLY A 20 14.08 0.31 -15.38
N PRO A 21 14.64 0.59 -14.19
CA PRO A 21 14.22 -0.10 -12.98
C PRO A 21 12.70 -0.05 -12.98
N ARG A 22 12.06 -1.22 -13.05
CA ARG A 22 10.61 -1.35 -12.91
C ARG A 22 10.34 -0.64 -11.60
N SER A 23 9.82 0.59 -11.68
CA SER A 23 9.50 1.39 -10.52
C SER A 23 8.66 0.48 -9.66
N ALA A 24 9.23 0.00 -8.56
CA ALA A 24 8.62 -0.98 -7.71
C ALA A 24 7.33 -0.32 -7.24
N ARG A 25 6.23 -0.65 -7.91
CA ARG A 25 4.92 -0.10 -7.59
C ARG A 25 4.63 -0.71 -6.24
N MET A 26 4.90 0.06 -5.20
CA MET A 26 4.77 -0.40 -3.82
C MET A 26 3.34 -0.91 -3.68
N PRO A 27 3.15 -2.10 -3.08
CA PRO A 27 1.86 -2.78 -3.05
C PRO A 27 0.78 -1.99 -2.30
N PHE A 28 1.17 -0.95 -1.56
CA PHE A 28 0.26 -0.09 -0.81
C PHE A 28 0.46 1.39 -1.15
N GLU A 29 -0.66 2.13 -1.16
CA GLU A 29 -0.71 3.59 -1.23
C GLU A 29 0.01 4.20 0.00
N ARG A 30 0.65 5.37 -0.15
CA ARG A 30 1.36 6.05 0.97
C ARG A 30 0.48 6.25 2.21
N ARG A 31 -0.80 6.56 2.00
CA ARG A 31 -1.79 6.74 3.08
C ARG A 31 -2.02 5.46 3.86
N ASN A 32 -2.00 4.32 3.17
CA ASN A 32 -2.22 3.02 3.75
C ASN A 32 -1.06 2.55 4.63
N TYR A 33 0.16 2.96 4.29
CA TYR A 33 1.33 2.73 5.14
C TYR A 33 1.26 3.46 6.48
N VAL A 34 0.70 4.68 6.51
CA VAL A 34 0.54 5.43 7.77
C VAL A 34 -0.47 4.73 8.68
N LEU A 35 -1.58 4.25 8.11
CA LEU A 35 -2.60 3.47 8.84
C LEU A 35 -2.02 2.16 9.37
N LEU A 36 -1.28 1.43 8.54
CA LEU A 36 -0.60 0.20 8.94
C LEU A 36 0.39 0.46 10.09
N LEU A 37 1.19 1.52 10.00
CA LEU A 37 2.14 1.88 11.04
C LEU A 37 1.44 2.25 12.35
N GLY A 38 0.32 2.98 12.27
CA GLY A 38 -0.51 3.30 13.44
C GLY A 38 -1.08 2.05 14.10
N ALA A 39 -1.57 1.09 13.32
CA ALA A 39 -2.11 -0.17 13.84
C ALA A 39 -1.02 -1.02 14.53
N ILE A 40 0.18 -1.09 13.95
CA ILE A 40 1.33 -1.77 14.56
C ILE A 40 1.72 -1.07 15.86
N ALA A 41 1.80 0.27 15.87
CA ALA A 41 2.11 1.03 17.07
C ALA A 41 1.09 0.77 18.18
N LEU A 42 -0.20 0.67 17.85
CA LEU A 42 -1.25 0.36 18.81
C LEU A 42 -1.07 -1.03 19.44
N ILE A 43 -0.70 -2.04 18.64
CA ILE A 43 -0.39 -3.40 19.12
C ILE A 43 0.80 -3.35 20.08
N VAL A 44 1.86 -2.63 19.71
CA VAL A 44 3.05 -2.47 20.56
C VAL A 44 2.66 -1.79 21.88
N VAL A 45 1.84 -0.74 21.86
CA VAL A 45 1.34 -0.08 23.07
C VAL A 45 0.56 -1.05 23.95
N GLY A 46 -0.30 -1.91 23.37
CA GLY A 46 -1.02 -2.94 24.11
C GLY A 46 -0.10 -3.92 24.83
N TYR A 47 0.96 -4.38 24.16
CA TYR A 47 1.98 -5.24 24.77
C TYR A 47 2.84 -4.53 25.82
N VAL A 48 3.18 -3.27 25.58
CA VAL A 48 3.95 -2.46 26.55
C VAL A 48 3.12 -2.21 27.80
N LEU A 49 1.82 -1.94 27.67
CA LEU A 49 0.91 -1.84 28.82
C LEU A 49 0.93 -3.14 29.63
N MET A 50 0.82 -4.28 28.95
CA MET A 50 0.86 -5.60 29.59
C MET A 50 2.20 -5.85 30.31
N LEU A 51 3.32 -5.45 29.69
CA LEU A 51 4.65 -5.60 30.26
C LEU A 51 4.88 -4.71 31.49
N VAL A 52 4.43 -3.45 31.43
CA VAL A 52 4.56 -2.50 32.53
C VAL A 52 3.67 -2.90 33.70
N ASP A 53 2.42 -3.30 33.43
CA ASP A 53 1.51 -3.76 34.47
C ASP A 53 2.09 -5.00 35.19
N ASN A 54 2.60 -5.96 34.43
CA ASN A 54 3.25 -7.16 34.98
C ASN A 54 4.55 -6.85 35.77
N ALA A 55 5.19 -5.71 35.53
CA ALA A 55 6.45 -5.33 36.19
C ALA A 55 6.24 -4.49 37.47
N VAL A 56 5.08 -3.85 37.62
CA VAL A 56 4.79 -2.92 38.72
C VAL A 56 3.75 -3.47 39.70
N SER A 57 2.92 -4.42 39.27
CA SER A 57 1.82 -4.98 40.07
C SER A 57 2.26 -6.26 40.82
N ASP A 58 2.02 -6.32 42.13
CA ASP A 58 2.26 -7.51 42.98
C ASP A 58 1.42 -8.74 42.57
N ASN A 59 0.34 -8.51 41.80
CA ASN A 59 -0.49 -9.57 41.21
C ASN A 59 -0.46 -9.47 39.67
N PRO A 60 0.54 -10.07 39.01
CA PRO A 60 0.78 -9.93 37.57
C PRO A 60 -0.36 -10.40 36.65
N VAL A 61 -1.28 -11.21 37.18
CA VAL A 61 -2.38 -11.83 36.43
C VAL A 61 -3.76 -11.27 36.76
N ASP A 62 -3.91 -10.46 37.82
CA ASP A 62 -5.23 -9.98 38.29
C ASP A 62 -5.51 -8.51 37.99
N SER A 63 -4.58 -7.79 37.37
CA SER A 63 -4.83 -6.44 36.89
C SER A 63 -5.88 -6.48 35.77
N ALA A 64 -7.09 -5.99 36.07
CA ALA A 64 -8.20 -5.93 35.13
C ALA A 64 -7.83 -5.29 33.78
N LEU A 65 -6.84 -4.40 33.76
CA LEU A 65 -6.28 -3.79 32.56
C LEU A 65 -5.59 -4.81 31.63
N SER A 66 -4.77 -5.70 32.18
CA SER A 66 -4.11 -6.76 31.41
C SER A 66 -5.13 -7.77 30.85
N LEU A 67 -6.15 -8.11 31.64
CA LEU A 67 -7.17 -9.10 31.23
C LEU A 67 -8.18 -8.57 30.21
N THR A 68 -8.50 -7.27 30.22
CA THR A 68 -9.55 -6.71 29.36
C THR A 68 -9.03 -5.66 28.40
N VAL A 69 -8.23 -4.71 28.86
CA VAL A 69 -7.78 -3.57 28.05
C VAL A 69 -6.72 -4.01 27.03
N ALA A 70 -5.75 -4.84 27.42
CA ALA A 70 -4.74 -5.35 26.49
C ALA A 70 -5.37 -6.16 25.33
N PRO A 71 -6.22 -7.19 25.56
CA PRO A 71 -6.83 -7.93 24.46
C PRO A 71 -7.75 -7.08 23.59
N LEU A 72 -8.44 -6.06 24.15
CA LEU A 72 -9.24 -5.13 23.34
C LEU A 72 -8.38 -4.24 22.44
N LEU A 73 -7.27 -3.71 22.96
CA LEU A 73 -6.31 -2.92 22.17
C LEU A 73 -5.68 -3.76 21.06
N LEU A 74 -5.29 -4.98 21.39
CA LEU A 74 -4.75 -5.95 20.43
C LEU A 74 -5.78 -6.23 19.33
N LEU A 75 -7.03 -6.51 19.69
CA LEU A 75 -8.10 -6.75 18.72
C LEU A 75 -8.32 -5.53 17.79
N GLY A 76 -8.37 -4.33 18.36
CA GLY A 76 -8.46 -3.08 17.58
C GLY A 76 -7.26 -2.88 16.65
N GLY A 77 -6.06 -3.18 17.13
CA GLY A 77 -4.82 -3.12 16.34
C GLY A 77 -4.84 -4.10 15.17
N TYR A 78 -5.23 -5.35 15.40
CA TYR A 78 -5.35 -6.35 14.33
C TYR A 78 -6.44 -5.98 13.32
N LEU A 79 -7.60 -5.49 13.76
CA LEU A 79 -8.62 -4.97 12.85
C LEU A 79 -8.12 -3.79 12.02
N GLY A 80 -7.31 -2.90 12.61
CA GLY A 80 -6.65 -1.79 11.92
C GLY A 80 -5.65 -2.27 10.86
N VAL A 81 -4.87 -3.32 11.14
CA VAL A 81 -3.97 -3.95 10.16
C VAL A 81 -4.77 -4.53 9.00
N ILE A 82 -5.84 -5.27 9.31
CA ILE A 82 -6.74 -5.87 8.31
C ILE A 82 -7.33 -4.76 7.43
N TRP A 83 -7.88 -3.71 8.03
CA TRP A 83 -8.46 -2.59 7.30
C TRP A 83 -7.43 -1.88 6.43
N ALA A 84 -6.22 -1.62 6.93
CA ALA A 84 -5.15 -1.05 6.13
C ALA A 84 -4.85 -1.96 4.92
N VAL A 85 -4.57 -3.25 5.14
CA VAL A 85 -4.23 -4.15 4.04
C VAL A 85 -5.35 -4.25 2.99
N LEU A 86 -6.61 -4.35 3.41
CA LEU A 86 -7.79 -4.42 2.52
C LEU A 86 -8.08 -3.10 1.80
N SER A 87 -7.91 -1.95 2.47
CA SER A 87 -8.13 -0.62 1.86
C SER A 87 -7.10 -0.27 0.78
N GLY A 88 -5.95 -0.95 0.78
CA GLY A 88 -4.99 -0.90 -0.32
C GLY A 88 -5.53 -1.50 -1.63
N VAL A 89 -6.60 -2.30 -1.57
CA VAL A 89 -7.36 -2.80 -2.72
C VAL A 89 -8.42 -1.76 -3.06
N GLN A 90 -8.03 -0.61 -3.62
CA GLN A 90 -9.01 0.34 -4.14
C GLN A 90 -9.77 -0.33 -5.30
N THR A 91 -11.06 -0.59 -5.12
CA THR A 91 -11.97 -0.72 -6.25
C THR A 91 -11.93 0.62 -6.98
N PRO A 92 -11.54 0.65 -8.26
CA PRO A 92 -11.58 1.86 -9.06
C PRO A 92 -13.05 2.17 -9.37
N GLU A 93 -13.76 2.76 -8.43
CA GLU A 93 -15.00 3.45 -8.70
C GLU A 93 -14.85 4.90 -8.24
N ALA A 94 -15.31 5.80 -9.08
CA ALA A 94 -15.10 7.25 -9.04
C ALA A 94 -13.74 7.77 -9.56
N SER A 95 -13.31 7.30 -10.73
CA SER A 95 -12.81 8.26 -11.73
C SER A 95 -14.05 9.03 -12.21
N GLY A 96 -14.15 10.30 -11.81
CA GLY A 96 -15.21 11.21 -12.26
C GLY A 96 -15.41 11.11 -13.77
N ALA A 97 -16.64 11.06 -14.27
CA ALA A 97 -17.42 12.27 -14.48
C ALA A 97 -16.76 13.31 -15.42
N ASP A 98 -15.78 12.89 -16.23
CA ASP A 98 -15.34 13.63 -17.43
C ASP A 98 -15.91 12.96 -18.69
N ALA A 99 -17.18 13.24 -18.94
CA ALA A 99 -17.74 13.26 -20.29
C ALA A 99 -18.99 14.15 -20.30
N SER A 100 -18.85 15.38 -19.78
CA SER A 100 -19.74 16.50 -20.07
C SER A 100 -19.54 17.04 -21.50
N ASP A 101 -19.29 16.16 -22.48
CA ASP A 101 -18.98 16.54 -23.87
C ASP A 101 -20.00 15.96 -24.88
N ALA A 102 -21.25 15.79 -24.44
CA ALA A 102 -22.38 15.69 -25.36
C ALA A 102 -22.93 17.10 -25.60
N THR A 103 -22.18 17.90 -26.37
CA THR A 103 -22.71 19.10 -27.01
C THR A 103 -23.91 18.71 -27.87
N PRO A 104 -25.12 19.28 -27.67
CA PRO A 104 -26.23 19.07 -28.59
C PRO A 104 -26.04 20.02 -29.77
N ALA A 105 -25.44 19.54 -30.86
CA ALA A 105 -25.36 20.28 -32.11
C ALA A 105 -25.30 19.35 -33.31
N GLU A 106 -26.46 19.01 -33.86
CA GLU A 106 -26.71 19.19 -35.29
C GLU A 106 -28.22 19.21 -35.54
N ALA A 107 -28.64 20.24 -36.28
CA ALA A 107 -29.99 20.56 -36.70
C ALA A 107 -30.07 20.46 -38.22
#